data_AF-A0A117ML07-F1
#
_entry.id   AF-A0A117ML07-F1
#
_cell.length_a   1.000
_cell.length_b   1.000
_cell.length_c   1.000
_cell.angle_alpha   90.00
_cell.angle_beta   90.00
_cell.angle_gamma   90.00
#
_symmetry.space_group_name_H-M   'P 1'
#
loop_
_entity.id
_entity.type
_entity.pdbx_description
1 polymer ?
#
loop_
_entity_poly.entity_id
_entity_poly.type
_entity_poly.pdbx_seq_one_letter_code
_entity_poly.pdbx_strand_id
1 'polypeptide(L)'
;MNARDPVIVIGAGPCGLALAGELLRQGSPVRMVDAASSAQRGSRAILLWPLAQTVLGDLGVLQKAGELAVRPQALDYFGDHGRLARVELRSQDAPLLLPQQITDRLLEAAVVQLGGRVERGVRLTEVNQDRDGVDAVVVNEAGRREQLRGSWLVAADGVRSTVRELLGITFAGAALPSRSFLAEGTLSGANDDVTALSYFLTSRGGLLIAPLPNGRVRLAGDMRPGQDVSPEMVQQLLVARGPAGLRIGDLVTLTTFTSAERMAERMRDGRCLLIGDAAHTHSPLGGQGLNLGLQDAHNLAWKLTGVHAGRFSPAILDTYDTERRAAARYVTRLTGTTVRLAFLEPPWNHLRNPLMRAAQSQAFLRARYTSALAGWRIRYPPTPLGCPRTSGAGGLPAPTWAVPETTDPHKYRLVTTGTSRAGAWPGAAASLAHSHAAIVTHHHVHRTPPGFLLVRPDGYVALAGRVRDLERVNRLLTAVTATRIPVPDTEAESHDT
;
A
#
# COMPACT_ATOMS: atom_id res chain seq x y z
N MET A 1 6.79 -21.00 22.00
CA MET A 1 7.24 -20.37 20.74
C MET A 1 8.70 -20.05 20.88
N ASN A 2 9.54 -20.57 19.98
CA ASN A 2 10.95 -20.25 19.98
C ASN A 2 11.08 -18.90 19.25
N ALA A 3 11.55 -17.85 19.92
CA ALA A 3 11.67 -16.50 19.34
C ALA A 3 12.58 -16.43 18.09
N ARG A 4 13.23 -17.54 17.74
CA ARG A 4 14.12 -17.74 16.60
C ARG A 4 13.43 -18.20 15.31
N ASP A 5 12.20 -18.73 15.36
CA ASP A 5 11.57 -19.29 14.15
C ASP A 5 11.17 -18.16 13.18
N PRO A 6 11.59 -18.25 11.89
CA PRO A 6 11.38 -17.18 10.94
C PRO A 6 9.91 -17.04 10.52
N VAL A 7 9.58 -15.85 10.05
CA VAL A 7 8.40 -15.63 9.21
C VAL A 7 8.73 -16.09 7.80
N ILE A 8 7.95 -17.03 7.26
CA ILE A 8 8.10 -17.52 5.89
C ILE A 8 7.33 -16.58 4.96
N VAL A 9 8.00 -15.99 3.98
CA VAL A 9 7.35 -15.15 2.94
C VAL A 9 7.43 -15.86 1.60
N ILE A 10 6.27 -16.10 0.98
CA ILE A 10 6.17 -16.80 -0.30
C ILE A 10 5.90 -15.76 -1.39
N GLY A 11 6.86 -15.55 -2.28
CA GLY A 11 6.81 -14.57 -3.37
C GLY A 11 7.63 -13.32 -3.08
N ALA A 12 8.57 -13.01 -3.97
CA ALA A 12 9.46 -11.86 -3.98
C ALA A 12 9.03 -10.82 -5.03
N GLY A 13 7.72 -10.66 -5.22
CA GLY A 13 7.16 -9.46 -5.82
C GLY A 13 7.27 -8.26 -4.86
N PRO A 14 6.91 -7.04 -5.30
CA PRO A 14 7.09 -5.83 -4.49
C PRO A 14 6.42 -5.90 -3.12
N CYS A 15 5.23 -6.51 -3.03
CA CYS A 15 4.53 -6.64 -1.74
C CYS A 15 5.27 -7.55 -0.78
N GLY A 16 5.82 -8.67 -1.28
CA GLY A 16 6.61 -9.59 -0.48
C GLY A 16 7.92 -8.96 -0.03
N LEU A 17 8.64 -8.31 -0.96
CA LEU A 17 9.89 -7.60 -0.66
C LEU A 17 9.68 -6.49 0.37
N ALA A 18 8.61 -5.71 0.23
CA ALA A 18 8.24 -4.69 1.21
C ALA A 18 7.96 -5.29 2.59
N LEU A 19 7.20 -6.40 2.66
CA LEU A 19 6.92 -7.07 3.93
C LEU A 19 8.21 -7.62 4.56
N ALA A 20 9.04 -8.31 3.78
CA ALA A 20 10.30 -8.87 4.27
C ALA A 20 11.23 -7.77 4.79
N GLY A 21 11.36 -6.66 4.04
CA GLY A 21 12.13 -5.50 4.47
C GLY A 21 11.60 -4.93 5.77
N GLU A 22 10.28 -4.72 5.88
CA GLU A 22 9.67 -4.18 7.09
C GLU A 22 9.85 -5.11 8.30
N LEU A 23 9.69 -6.42 8.12
CA LEU A 23 9.91 -7.40 9.19
C LEU A 23 11.38 -7.41 9.65
N LEU A 24 12.34 -7.38 8.71
CA LEU A 24 13.77 -7.36 9.02
C LEU A 24 14.18 -6.06 9.71
N ARG A 25 13.71 -4.91 9.21
CA ARG A 25 13.92 -3.59 9.83
C ARG A 25 13.42 -3.55 11.28
N GLN A 26 12.36 -4.31 11.54
CA GLN A 26 11.73 -4.45 12.84
C GLN A 26 12.32 -5.61 13.67
N GLY A 27 13.38 -6.27 13.21
CA GLY A 27 14.13 -7.30 13.95
C GLY A 27 13.49 -8.70 13.94
N SER A 28 12.52 -8.96 13.05
CA SER A 28 11.94 -10.31 12.88
C SER A 28 12.76 -11.13 11.88
N PRO A 29 13.13 -12.38 12.20
CA PRO A 29 13.78 -13.26 11.25
C PRO A 29 12.83 -13.61 10.09
N VAL A 30 13.34 -13.54 8.86
CA VAL A 30 12.55 -13.79 7.64
C VAL A 30 13.23 -14.85 6.78
N ARG A 31 12.44 -15.79 6.26
CA ARG A 31 12.86 -16.68 5.17
C ARG A 31 11.95 -16.42 3.96
N MET A 32 12.52 -15.88 2.88
CA MET A 32 11.77 -15.56 1.66
C MET A 32 12.15 -16.49 0.52
N VAL A 33 11.13 -17.07 -0.11
CA VAL A 33 11.28 -17.94 -1.29
C VAL A 33 10.45 -17.37 -2.45
N ASP A 34 10.94 -17.53 -3.67
CA ASP A 34 10.22 -17.16 -4.88
C ASP A 34 10.36 -18.23 -5.97
N ALA A 35 9.25 -18.56 -6.62
CA ALA A 35 9.21 -19.61 -7.63
C ALA A 35 9.91 -19.22 -8.94
N ALA A 36 10.10 -17.92 -9.22
CA ALA A 36 10.85 -17.45 -10.37
C ALA A 36 12.35 -17.48 -10.08
N SER A 37 13.12 -17.93 -11.06
CA SER A 37 14.60 -17.98 -10.99
C SER A 37 15.26 -16.62 -11.09
N SER A 38 14.53 -15.59 -11.55
CA SER A 38 15.03 -14.22 -11.65
C SER A 38 13.94 -13.20 -11.38
N ALA A 39 14.34 -11.97 -11.04
CA ALA A 39 13.42 -10.86 -10.86
C ALA A 39 12.64 -10.59 -12.17
N GLN A 40 11.35 -10.25 -12.03
CA GLN A 40 10.51 -9.94 -13.18
C GLN A 40 11.06 -8.73 -13.97
N ARG A 41 10.98 -8.83 -15.29
CA ARG A 41 11.33 -7.74 -16.22
C ARG A 41 10.07 -7.03 -16.68
N GLY A 42 10.18 -5.73 -16.92
CA GLY A 42 9.07 -4.89 -17.34
C GLY A 42 8.25 -4.37 -16.17
N SER A 43 7.27 -3.53 -16.48
CA SER A 43 6.55 -2.75 -15.47
C SER A 43 5.04 -2.86 -15.67
N ARG A 44 4.31 -3.43 -14.72
CA ARG A 44 2.83 -3.44 -14.75
C ARG A 44 2.27 -2.21 -14.07
N ALA A 45 2.88 -1.78 -12.97
CA ALA A 45 2.56 -0.54 -12.26
C ALA A 45 3.65 0.52 -12.45
N ILE A 46 3.24 1.79 -12.55
CA ILE A 46 4.18 2.91 -12.63
C ILE A 46 3.92 3.98 -11.56
N LEU A 47 2.86 3.84 -10.76
CA LEU A 47 2.33 4.92 -9.94
C LEU A 47 2.41 4.54 -8.46
N LEU A 48 3.15 5.32 -7.68
CA LEU A 48 3.26 5.16 -6.22
C LEU A 48 2.68 6.39 -5.51
N TRP A 49 1.49 6.24 -4.93
CA TRP A 49 0.83 7.26 -4.13
C TRP A 49 1.52 7.47 -2.77
N PRO A 50 1.35 8.65 -2.13
CA PRO A 50 2.05 9.02 -0.91
C PRO A 50 2.03 7.98 0.22
N LEU A 51 0.88 7.33 0.47
CA LEU A 51 0.85 6.28 1.50
C LEU A 51 1.79 5.12 1.16
N ALA A 52 1.84 4.64 -0.09
CA ALA A 52 2.78 3.58 -0.46
C ALA A 52 4.25 4.05 -0.39
N GLN A 53 4.50 5.34 -0.62
CA GLN A 53 5.83 5.92 -0.48
C GLN A 53 6.36 5.87 0.97
N THR A 54 5.49 5.81 1.99
CA THR A 54 5.96 5.69 3.39
C THR A 54 6.76 4.41 3.60
N VAL A 55 6.36 3.32 2.94
CA VAL A 55 7.07 2.02 3.00
C VAL A 55 8.47 2.13 2.42
N LEU A 56 8.62 2.87 1.31
CA LEU A 56 9.93 3.14 0.73
C LEU A 56 10.76 4.04 1.66
N GLY A 57 10.11 4.94 2.41
CA GLY A 57 10.74 5.82 3.39
C GLY A 57 11.28 5.03 4.58
N ASP A 58 10.46 4.14 5.14
CA ASP A 58 10.84 3.25 6.24
C ASP A 58 12.03 2.36 5.87
N LEU A 59 12.06 1.87 4.63
CA LEU A 59 13.15 1.06 4.08
C LEU A 59 14.35 1.88 3.56
N GLY A 60 14.35 3.20 3.72
CA GLY A 60 15.48 4.06 3.36
C GLY A 60 15.71 4.26 1.85
N VAL A 61 14.77 3.85 0.99
CA VAL A 61 14.92 3.87 -0.48
C VAL A 61 14.08 4.95 -1.16
N LEU A 62 13.27 5.72 -0.43
CA LEU A 62 12.39 6.74 -1.00
C LEU A 62 13.16 7.87 -1.71
N GLN A 63 14.27 8.33 -1.16
CA GLN A 63 15.09 9.36 -1.81
C GLN A 63 15.58 8.88 -3.17
N LYS A 64 16.15 7.67 -3.21
CA LYS A 64 16.64 7.06 -4.45
C LYS A 64 15.52 6.80 -5.46
N ALA A 65 14.37 6.34 -4.98
CA ALA A 65 13.17 6.21 -5.80
C ALA A 65 12.76 7.56 -6.41
N GLY A 66 12.85 8.65 -5.63
CA GLY A 66 12.53 10.00 -6.07
C GLY A 66 13.49 10.59 -7.11
N GLU A 67 14.76 10.17 -7.12
CA GLU A 67 15.75 10.51 -8.17
C GLU A 67 15.48 9.74 -9.47
N LEU A 68 14.97 8.52 -9.35
CA LEU A 68 14.71 7.61 -10.47
C LEU A 68 13.28 7.72 -11.00
N ALA A 69 12.44 8.59 -10.44
CA ALA A 69 11.03 8.76 -10.79
C ALA A 69 10.76 10.11 -11.45
N VAL A 70 9.64 10.21 -12.15
CA VAL A 70 9.05 11.50 -12.53
C VAL A 70 7.99 11.88 -11.50
N ARG A 71 7.92 13.16 -11.12
CA ARG A 71 6.81 13.71 -10.33
C ARG A 71 5.86 14.46 -11.26
N PRO A 72 4.63 13.96 -11.50
CA PRO A 72 3.69 14.64 -12.37
C PRO A 72 3.20 15.93 -11.70
N GLN A 73 3.10 17.00 -12.47
CA GLN A 73 2.62 18.30 -11.97
C GLN A 73 1.09 18.32 -11.77
N ALA A 74 0.38 17.51 -12.54
CA ALA A 74 -1.08 17.46 -12.53
C ALA A 74 -1.62 16.10 -13.02
N LEU A 75 -2.91 15.88 -12.74
CA LEU A 75 -3.76 14.95 -13.46
C LEU A 75 -4.60 15.75 -14.46
N ASP A 76 -4.41 15.50 -15.74
CA ASP A 76 -5.20 16.11 -16.81
C ASP A 76 -6.24 15.12 -17.33
N TYR A 77 -7.48 15.57 -17.48
CA TYR A 77 -8.59 14.80 -18.03
C TYR A 77 -9.07 15.48 -19.30
N PHE A 78 -9.15 14.72 -20.39
CA PHE A 78 -9.60 15.17 -21.71
C PHE A 78 -10.85 14.38 -22.13
N GLY A 79 -11.70 15.01 -22.94
CA GLY A 79 -12.80 14.36 -23.65
C GLY A 79 -12.67 14.58 -25.15
N ASP A 80 -13.72 14.29 -25.91
CA ASP A 80 -13.72 14.42 -27.38
C ASP A 80 -13.45 15.84 -27.89
N HIS A 81 -13.71 16.87 -27.06
CA HIS A 81 -13.59 18.28 -27.41
C HIS A 81 -12.55 19.02 -26.54
N GLY A 82 -11.49 18.33 -26.13
CA GLY A 82 -10.37 18.92 -25.38
C GLY A 82 -10.46 18.72 -23.86
N ARG A 83 -9.74 19.57 -23.11
CA ARG A 83 -9.54 19.40 -21.66
C ARG A 83 -10.85 19.60 -20.88
N LEU A 84 -11.16 18.63 -20.02
CA LEU A 84 -12.31 18.63 -19.10
C LEU A 84 -11.92 19.12 -17.71
N ALA A 85 -10.76 18.69 -17.22
CA ALA A 85 -10.25 19.09 -15.92
C ALA A 85 -8.73 19.02 -15.87
N ARG A 86 -8.12 19.94 -15.12
CA ARG A 86 -6.73 19.87 -14.65
C ARG A 86 -6.73 19.91 -13.14
N VAL A 87 -6.16 18.89 -12.52
CA VAL A 87 -6.02 18.79 -11.07
C VAL A 87 -4.54 18.85 -10.73
N GLU A 88 -4.08 20.02 -10.30
CA GLU A 88 -2.71 20.23 -9.85
C GLU A 88 -2.39 19.38 -8.62
N LEU A 89 -1.24 18.72 -8.66
CA LEU A 89 -0.77 17.85 -7.60
C LEU A 89 0.17 18.64 -6.69
N ARG A 90 -0.21 18.78 -5.42
CA ARG A 90 0.66 19.35 -4.38
C ARG A 90 1.68 18.30 -3.94
N SER A 91 2.84 18.73 -3.47
CA SER A 91 3.94 17.83 -3.06
C SER A 91 3.49 16.72 -2.11
N GLN A 92 2.65 17.03 -1.12
CA GLN A 92 2.10 16.06 -0.15
C GLN A 92 1.16 15.01 -0.75
N ASP A 93 0.57 15.27 -1.91
CA ASP A 93 -0.41 14.41 -2.59
C ASP A 93 0.16 13.81 -3.88
N ALA A 94 1.39 14.19 -4.25
CA ALA A 94 1.99 13.84 -5.53
C ALA A 94 2.51 12.40 -5.51
N PRO A 95 2.13 11.58 -6.51
CA PRO A 95 2.69 10.25 -6.66
C PRO A 95 4.09 10.32 -7.27
N LEU A 96 4.84 9.22 -7.13
CA LEU A 96 6.02 8.96 -7.96
C LEU A 96 5.60 8.15 -9.19
N LEU A 97 6.04 8.58 -10.38
CA LEU A 97 5.98 7.82 -11.61
C LEU A 97 7.28 7.04 -11.76
N LEU A 98 7.29 5.83 -11.21
CA LEU A 98 8.43 4.93 -11.11
C LEU A 98 8.05 3.57 -11.68
N PRO A 99 8.71 3.10 -12.76
CA PRO A 99 8.50 1.74 -13.26
C PRO A 99 8.64 0.70 -12.15
N GLN A 100 7.70 -0.25 -12.07
CA GLN A 100 7.68 -1.27 -11.02
C GLN A 100 9.01 -2.02 -10.91
N GLN A 101 9.66 -2.37 -12.03
CA GLN A 101 10.96 -3.03 -12.00
C GLN A 101 12.05 -2.24 -11.24
N ILE A 102 11.96 -0.90 -11.20
CA ILE A 102 12.86 -0.08 -10.39
C ILE A 102 12.46 -0.16 -8.92
N THR A 103 11.15 -0.12 -8.63
CA THR A 103 10.62 -0.32 -7.26
C THR A 103 11.06 -1.67 -6.69
N ASP A 104 10.87 -2.76 -7.45
CA ASP A 104 11.25 -4.12 -7.05
C ASP A 104 12.74 -4.21 -6.74
N ARG A 105 13.59 -3.65 -7.60
CA ARG A 105 15.05 -3.61 -7.38
C ARG A 105 15.45 -2.84 -6.14
N LEU A 106 14.81 -1.69 -5.88
CA LEU A 106 15.09 -0.90 -4.68
C LEU A 106 14.66 -1.64 -3.41
N LEU A 107 13.49 -2.27 -3.41
CA LEU A 107 13.00 -3.05 -2.28
C LEU A 107 13.87 -4.29 -2.02
N GLU A 108 14.28 -5.00 -3.08
CA GLU A 108 15.19 -6.15 -2.94
C GLU A 108 16.56 -5.73 -2.42
N ALA A 109 17.11 -4.60 -2.89
CA ALA A 109 18.35 -4.04 -2.36
C ALA A 109 18.21 -3.70 -0.86
N ALA A 110 17.08 -3.12 -0.43
CA ALA A 110 16.82 -2.84 0.98
C ALA A 110 16.74 -4.13 1.82
N VAL A 111 16.08 -5.18 1.33
CA VAL A 111 16.04 -6.49 2.00
C VAL A 111 17.44 -7.04 2.19
N VAL A 112 18.30 -6.97 1.17
CA VAL A 112 19.70 -7.44 1.25
C VAL A 112 20.51 -6.61 2.24
N GLN A 113 20.36 -5.28 2.24
CA GLN A 113 21.03 -4.39 3.20
C GLN A 113 20.62 -4.67 4.64
N LEU A 114 19.38 -5.11 4.87
CA LEU A 114 18.87 -5.52 6.17
C LEU A 114 19.25 -6.97 6.55
N GLY A 115 20.12 -7.63 5.77
CA GLY A 115 20.61 -8.99 6.04
C GLY A 115 19.68 -10.11 5.54
N GLY A 116 18.60 -9.77 4.84
CA GLY A 116 17.73 -10.73 4.18
C GLY A 116 18.27 -11.21 2.83
N ARG A 117 17.59 -12.20 2.24
CA ARG A 117 17.85 -12.67 0.87
C ARG A 117 16.60 -13.30 0.27
N VAL A 118 16.55 -13.35 -1.05
CA VAL A 118 15.52 -14.07 -1.80
C VAL A 118 16.07 -15.41 -2.26
N GLU A 119 15.44 -16.51 -1.84
CA GLU A 119 15.71 -17.85 -2.37
C GLU A 119 14.90 -18.05 -3.65
N ARG A 120 15.53 -17.80 -4.81
CA ARG A 120 14.90 -17.87 -6.14
C ARG A 120 14.85 -19.29 -6.71
N GLY A 121 13.90 -19.54 -7.60
CA GLY A 121 13.67 -20.86 -8.18
C GLY A 121 13.15 -21.89 -7.17
N VAL A 122 12.53 -21.42 -6.08
CA VAL A 122 12.03 -22.24 -4.97
C VAL A 122 10.51 -22.08 -4.87
N ARG A 123 9.79 -23.14 -5.21
CA ARG A 123 8.33 -23.16 -5.26
C ARG A 123 7.75 -23.84 -4.03
N LEU A 124 6.83 -23.18 -3.35
CA LEU A 124 5.98 -23.82 -2.34
C LEU A 124 5.01 -24.82 -2.98
N THR A 125 4.89 -26.00 -2.37
CA THR A 125 3.95 -27.05 -2.81
C THR A 125 2.98 -27.48 -1.73
N GLU A 126 3.34 -27.39 -0.45
CA GLU A 126 2.48 -27.83 0.66
C GLU A 126 2.57 -26.87 1.85
N VAL A 127 1.47 -26.71 2.58
CA VAL A 127 1.37 -25.91 3.80
C VAL A 127 0.55 -26.69 4.83
N ASN A 128 1.11 -26.88 6.01
CA ASN A 128 0.43 -27.38 7.20
C ASN A 128 0.67 -26.41 8.35
N GLN A 129 -0.28 -26.27 9.26
CA GLN A 129 -0.15 -25.37 10.39
C GLN A 129 -0.79 -25.95 11.64
N ASP A 130 -0.23 -25.59 12.78
CA ASP A 130 -0.70 -25.97 14.10
C ASP A 130 -0.75 -24.75 15.03
N ARG A 131 -1.01 -24.98 16.32
CA ARG A 131 -1.06 -23.90 17.31
C ARG A 131 0.31 -23.23 17.56
N ASP A 132 1.40 -23.89 17.19
CA ASP A 132 2.79 -23.53 17.52
C ASP A 132 3.57 -22.96 16.32
N GLY A 133 3.15 -23.21 15.07
CA GLY A 133 3.83 -22.71 13.87
C GLY A 133 3.21 -23.18 12.54
N VAL A 134 3.99 -23.02 11.48
CA VAL A 134 3.66 -23.43 10.10
C VAL A 134 4.80 -24.29 9.55
N ASP A 135 4.43 -25.44 8.99
CA ASP A 135 5.29 -26.29 8.18
C ASP A 135 4.97 -26.07 6.70
N ALA A 136 5.98 -25.72 5.92
CA ALA A 136 5.87 -25.53 4.49
C ALA A 136 6.83 -26.48 3.75
N VAL A 137 6.39 -27.05 2.64
CA VAL A 137 7.29 -27.80 1.76
C VAL A 137 7.56 -26.99 0.51
N VAL A 138 8.83 -26.83 0.19
CA VAL A 138 9.30 -26.17 -1.02
C VAL A 138 10.09 -27.13 -1.90
N VAL A 139 10.07 -26.86 -3.20
CA VAL A 139 10.79 -27.61 -4.24
C VAL A 139 11.62 -26.65 -5.05
N ASN A 140 12.92 -26.91 -5.17
CA ASN A 140 13.80 -26.14 -6.03
C ASN A 140 13.75 -26.61 -7.50
N GLU A 141 14.44 -25.91 -8.40
CA GLU A 141 14.46 -26.26 -9.83
C GLU A 141 15.04 -27.65 -10.13
N ALA A 142 15.89 -28.20 -9.25
CA ALA A 142 16.42 -29.55 -9.36
C ALA A 142 15.44 -30.63 -8.84
N GLY A 143 14.22 -30.26 -8.43
CA GLY A 143 13.22 -31.17 -7.87
C GLY A 143 13.49 -31.58 -6.42
N ARG A 144 14.50 -30.99 -5.76
CA ARG A 144 14.81 -31.29 -4.36
C ARG A 144 13.74 -30.67 -3.47
N ARG A 145 13.12 -31.51 -2.65
CA ARG A 145 12.17 -31.12 -1.60
C ARG A 145 12.91 -30.67 -0.35
N GLU A 146 12.46 -29.57 0.24
CA GLU A 146 12.92 -29.06 1.54
C GLU A 146 11.71 -28.72 2.41
N GLN A 147 11.76 -29.09 3.70
CA GLN A 147 10.77 -28.70 4.69
C GLN A 147 11.24 -27.45 5.44
N LEU A 148 10.36 -26.47 5.52
CA LEU A 148 10.54 -25.20 6.22
C LEU A 148 9.64 -25.18 7.45
N ARG A 149 10.18 -24.80 8.61
CA ARG A 149 9.39 -24.47 9.80
C ARG A 149 9.46 -22.97 10.05
N GLY A 150 8.32 -22.35 10.31
CA GLY A 150 8.21 -20.93 10.63
C GLY A 150 7.15 -20.64 11.70
N SER A 151 7.22 -19.46 12.28
CA SER A 151 6.23 -18.98 13.25
C SER A 151 4.91 -18.54 12.56
N TRP A 152 5.06 -18.01 11.35
CA TRP A 152 3.99 -17.50 10.49
C TRP A 152 4.37 -17.71 9.02
N LEU A 153 3.37 -17.79 8.15
CA LEU A 153 3.56 -17.78 6.70
C LEU A 153 2.75 -16.64 6.07
N VAL A 154 3.38 -15.87 5.19
CA VAL A 154 2.70 -14.79 4.46
C VAL A 154 2.82 -15.01 2.95
N ALA A 155 1.67 -15.10 2.31
CA ALA A 155 1.52 -15.24 0.87
C ALA A 155 1.58 -13.88 0.18
N ALA A 156 2.62 -13.69 -0.63
CA ALA A 156 2.83 -12.56 -1.52
C ALA A 156 3.07 -13.04 -2.97
N ASP A 157 2.55 -14.24 -3.28
CA ASP A 157 2.77 -15.02 -4.50
C ASP A 157 1.78 -14.69 -5.64
N GLY A 158 1.09 -13.57 -5.52
CA GLY A 158 0.33 -12.92 -6.59
C GLY A 158 -1.02 -13.57 -6.92
N VAL A 159 -1.56 -13.21 -8.09
CA VAL A 159 -2.96 -13.52 -8.47
C VAL A 159 -3.27 -15.02 -8.42
N ARG A 160 -2.30 -15.88 -8.78
CA ARG A 160 -2.40 -17.34 -8.73
C ARG A 160 -1.72 -17.91 -7.49
N SER A 161 -2.00 -17.29 -6.33
CA SER A 161 -1.42 -17.67 -5.05
C SER A 161 -1.64 -19.16 -4.76
N THR A 162 -0.54 -19.90 -4.68
CA THR A 162 -0.53 -21.31 -4.27
C THR A 162 -0.97 -21.43 -2.82
N VAL A 163 -0.53 -20.52 -1.95
CA VAL A 163 -0.89 -20.54 -0.52
C VAL A 163 -2.40 -20.41 -0.35
N ARG A 164 -3.02 -19.43 -1.03
CA ARG A 164 -4.47 -19.22 -0.97
C ARG A 164 -5.24 -20.46 -1.41
N GLU A 165 -4.79 -21.13 -2.47
CA GLU A 165 -5.39 -22.36 -2.98
C GLU A 165 -5.24 -23.53 -1.99
N LEU A 166 -4.05 -23.75 -1.43
CA LEU A 166 -3.79 -24.79 -0.44
C LEU A 166 -4.61 -24.62 0.85
N LEU A 167 -4.91 -23.37 1.24
CA LEU A 167 -5.74 -23.06 2.41
C LEU A 167 -7.25 -23.12 2.10
N GLY A 168 -7.65 -23.44 0.86
CA GLY A 168 -9.05 -23.46 0.46
C GLY A 168 -9.74 -22.10 0.63
N ILE A 169 -9.01 -20.99 0.45
CA ILE A 169 -9.57 -19.65 0.58
C ILE A 169 -10.18 -19.23 -0.75
N THR A 170 -11.48 -18.97 -0.74
CA THR A 170 -12.22 -18.55 -1.94
C THR A 170 -11.74 -17.18 -2.42
N PHE A 171 -11.49 -17.05 -3.73
CA PHE A 171 -11.09 -15.80 -4.38
C PHE A 171 -12.25 -15.22 -5.21
N ALA A 172 -13.21 -14.62 -4.50
CA ALA A 172 -14.48 -14.17 -5.06
C ALA A 172 -14.32 -12.90 -5.91
N GLY A 173 -15.07 -12.84 -7.01
CA GLY A 173 -15.11 -11.70 -7.92
C GLY A 173 -15.15 -12.12 -9.39
N ALA A 174 -15.02 -11.15 -10.29
CA ALA A 174 -15.19 -11.37 -11.73
C ALA A 174 -14.01 -10.82 -12.54
N ALA A 175 -13.74 -11.47 -13.67
CA ALA A 175 -12.91 -10.87 -14.70
C ALA A 175 -13.66 -9.67 -15.30
N LEU A 176 -12.93 -8.59 -15.57
CA LEU A 176 -13.47 -7.47 -16.33
C LEU A 176 -13.44 -7.85 -17.83
N PRO A 177 -14.51 -7.54 -18.60
CA PRO A 177 -14.63 -7.96 -19.99
C PRO A 177 -13.66 -7.25 -20.95
N SER A 178 -12.91 -6.24 -20.47
CA SER A 178 -12.00 -5.43 -21.26
C SER A 178 -10.55 -5.92 -21.18
N ARG A 179 -9.95 -6.16 -22.35
CA ARG A 179 -8.50 -6.30 -22.52
C ARG A 179 -7.89 -4.90 -22.66
N SER A 180 -6.71 -4.69 -22.08
CA SER A 180 -5.98 -3.43 -22.18
C SER A 180 -4.58 -3.64 -22.73
N PHE A 181 -4.06 -2.64 -23.45
CA PHE A 181 -2.67 -2.59 -23.86
C PHE A 181 -1.85 -1.71 -22.91
N LEU A 182 -0.55 -1.96 -22.92
CA LEU A 182 0.47 -1.20 -22.21
C LEU A 182 1.67 -1.10 -23.12
N ALA A 183 2.06 0.12 -23.48
CA ALA A 183 3.22 0.39 -24.31
C ALA A 183 4.14 1.41 -23.65
N GLU A 184 5.45 1.20 -23.73
CA GLU A 184 6.46 2.17 -23.30
C GLU A 184 7.40 2.49 -24.45
N GLY A 185 7.65 3.78 -24.67
CA GLY A 185 8.53 4.26 -25.73
C GLY A 185 8.78 5.76 -25.65
N THR A 186 9.31 6.33 -26.73
CA THR A 186 9.51 7.78 -26.90
C THR A 186 8.31 8.39 -27.60
N LEU A 187 7.99 9.64 -27.27
CA LEU A 187 6.87 10.36 -27.88
C LEU A 187 7.41 11.57 -28.64
N SER A 188 7.02 11.71 -29.91
CA SER A 188 7.37 12.87 -30.75
C SER A 188 6.11 13.58 -31.25
N GLY A 189 6.25 14.85 -31.65
CA GLY A 189 5.13 15.69 -32.09
C GLY A 189 4.33 16.38 -30.97
N ALA A 190 4.75 16.22 -29.71
CA ALA A 190 4.24 17.03 -28.62
C ALA A 190 4.96 18.40 -28.61
N ASN A 191 4.20 19.50 -28.56
CA ASN A 191 4.77 20.85 -28.49
C ASN A 191 5.43 21.16 -27.13
N ASP A 192 5.04 20.45 -26.08
CA ASP A 192 5.54 20.58 -24.71
C ASP A 192 6.00 19.22 -24.15
N ASP A 193 6.94 19.24 -23.20
CA ASP A 193 7.27 18.05 -22.41
C ASP A 193 6.01 17.51 -21.70
N VAL A 194 5.79 16.20 -21.79
CA VAL A 194 4.70 15.55 -21.05
C VAL A 194 5.04 15.60 -19.56
N THR A 195 4.46 16.54 -18.83
CA THR A 195 4.73 16.77 -17.40
C THR A 195 3.57 16.37 -16.49
N ALA A 196 2.40 16.10 -17.08
CA ALA A 196 1.18 15.69 -16.39
C ALA A 196 0.80 14.26 -16.76
N LEU A 197 0.11 13.58 -15.86
CA LEU A 197 -0.53 12.32 -16.16
C LEU A 197 -1.86 12.61 -16.86
N SER A 198 -1.95 12.23 -18.14
CA SER A 198 -3.06 12.61 -19.02
C SER A 198 -4.00 11.44 -19.29
N TYR A 199 -5.26 11.59 -18.87
CA TYR A 199 -6.35 10.66 -19.13
C TYR A 199 -7.26 11.20 -20.23
N PHE A 200 -7.38 10.47 -21.34
CA PHE A 200 -8.30 10.76 -22.44
C PHE A 200 -9.53 9.88 -22.30
N LEU A 201 -10.66 10.50 -21.97
CA LEU A 201 -11.95 9.88 -21.69
C LEU A 201 -12.90 10.11 -22.87
N THR A 202 -12.52 9.58 -24.03
CA THR A 202 -13.18 9.85 -25.32
C THR A 202 -14.31 8.87 -25.60
N SER A 203 -15.24 9.25 -26.47
CA SER A 203 -16.25 8.36 -27.05
C SER A 203 -15.66 7.15 -27.79
N ARG A 204 -14.39 7.20 -28.19
CA ARG A 204 -13.66 6.12 -28.87
C ARG A 204 -12.93 5.19 -27.91
N GLY A 205 -13.05 5.40 -26.61
CA GLY A 205 -12.39 4.67 -25.55
C GLY A 205 -11.37 5.51 -24.76
N GLY A 206 -10.73 4.86 -23.80
CA GLY A 206 -9.77 5.41 -22.88
C GLY A 206 -8.34 5.34 -23.42
N LEU A 207 -7.57 6.38 -23.12
CA LEU A 207 -6.12 6.39 -23.30
C LEU A 207 -5.47 7.09 -22.11
N LEU A 208 -4.38 6.54 -21.62
CA LEU A 208 -3.49 7.13 -20.62
C LEU A 208 -2.16 7.44 -21.30
N ILE A 209 -1.66 8.66 -21.08
CA ILE A 209 -0.28 9.04 -21.36
C ILE A 209 0.33 9.48 -20.03
N ALA A 210 1.33 8.75 -19.54
CA ALA A 210 2.04 9.08 -18.31
C ALA A 210 3.54 9.25 -18.59
N PRO A 211 4.19 10.32 -18.10
CA PRO A 211 5.61 10.49 -18.30
C PRO A 211 6.41 9.51 -17.44
N LEU A 212 7.52 9.04 -17.99
CA LEU A 212 8.47 8.15 -17.35
C LEU A 212 9.87 8.76 -17.41
N PRO A 213 10.79 8.27 -16.54
CA PRO A 213 12.18 8.72 -16.56
C PRO A 213 12.85 8.58 -17.94
N ASN A 214 13.87 9.40 -18.18
CA ASN A 214 14.68 9.39 -19.41
C ASN A 214 13.89 9.70 -20.70
N GLY A 215 12.92 10.62 -20.62
CA GLY A 215 12.15 11.09 -21.79
C GLY A 215 11.17 10.06 -22.36
N ARG A 216 10.88 8.98 -21.62
CA ARG A 216 9.95 7.94 -22.04
C ARG A 216 8.53 8.27 -21.60
N VAL A 217 7.56 7.62 -22.23
CA VAL A 217 6.15 7.67 -21.83
C VAL A 217 5.57 6.27 -21.70
N ARG A 218 4.58 6.15 -20.83
CA ARG A 218 3.67 5.02 -20.76
C ARG A 218 2.37 5.36 -21.49
N LEU A 219 2.02 4.56 -22.49
CA LEU A 219 0.69 4.50 -23.07
C LEU A 219 -0.07 3.31 -22.51
N ALA A 220 -1.34 3.51 -22.15
CA ALA A 220 -2.24 2.40 -21.81
C ALA A 220 -3.68 2.73 -22.18
N GLY A 221 -4.48 1.74 -22.55
CA GLY A 221 -5.87 1.95 -22.94
C GLY A 221 -6.62 0.63 -23.13
N ASP A 222 -7.94 0.70 -23.22
CA ASP A 222 -8.79 -0.43 -23.61
C ASP A 222 -8.57 -0.81 -25.08
N MET A 223 -8.68 -2.10 -25.36
CA MET A 223 -8.65 -2.66 -26.70
C MET A 223 -10.01 -3.25 -27.05
N ARG A 224 -10.30 -3.33 -28.34
CA ARG A 224 -11.49 -4.07 -28.81
C ARG A 224 -11.29 -5.58 -28.55
N PRO A 225 -12.36 -6.33 -28.22
CA PRO A 225 -12.29 -7.78 -28.13
C PRO A 225 -11.72 -8.40 -29.41
N GLY A 226 -10.84 -9.40 -29.28
CA GLY A 226 -10.22 -10.09 -30.42
C GLY A 226 -9.17 -9.29 -31.19
N GLN A 227 -8.88 -8.05 -30.81
CA GLN A 227 -7.85 -7.24 -31.45
C GLN A 227 -6.45 -7.68 -30.98
N ASP A 228 -5.53 -7.85 -31.94
CA ASP A 228 -4.13 -8.11 -31.67
C ASP A 228 -3.36 -6.84 -31.29
N VAL A 229 -2.34 -7.03 -30.47
CA VAL A 229 -1.48 -5.94 -30.02
C VAL A 229 -0.31 -5.78 -30.98
N SER A 230 -0.19 -4.59 -31.58
CA SER A 230 0.94 -4.23 -32.44
C SER A 230 1.33 -2.76 -32.25
N PRO A 231 2.56 -2.35 -32.60
CA PRO A 231 2.97 -0.95 -32.64
C PRO A 231 2.01 -0.06 -33.44
N GLU A 232 1.54 -0.55 -34.58
CA GLU A 232 0.62 0.16 -35.47
C GLU A 232 -0.73 0.37 -34.79
N MET A 233 -1.24 -0.64 -34.08
CA MET A 233 -2.46 -0.53 -33.28
C MET A 233 -2.31 0.55 -32.19
N VAL A 234 -1.19 0.56 -31.47
CA VAL A 234 -0.92 1.59 -30.45
C VAL A 234 -0.89 2.98 -31.07
N GLN A 235 -0.22 3.14 -32.21
CA GLN A 235 -0.16 4.40 -32.95
C GLN A 235 -1.56 4.85 -33.43
N GLN A 236 -2.39 3.92 -33.93
CA GLN A 236 -3.76 4.21 -34.34
C GLN A 236 -4.62 4.67 -33.16
N LEU A 237 -4.53 4.00 -32.01
CA LEU A 237 -5.25 4.41 -30.80
C LEU A 237 -4.76 5.76 -30.25
N LEU A 238 -3.46 6.02 -30.32
CA LEU A 238 -2.87 7.31 -29.95
C LEU A 238 -3.44 8.44 -30.80
N VAL A 239 -3.53 8.26 -32.13
CA VAL A 239 -4.10 9.27 -33.04
C VAL A 239 -5.61 9.42 -32.83
N ALA A 240 -6.32 8.32 -32.62
CA ALA A 240 -7.78 8.33 -32.50
C ALA A 240 -8.28 8.94 -31.17
N ARG A 241 -7.51 8.79 -30.09
CA ARG A 241 -7.92 9.12 -28.71
C ARG A 241 -7.07 10.23 -28.06
N GLY A 242 -5.83 10.39 -28.50
CA GLY A 242 -4.88 11.37 -27.98
C GLY A 242 -4.81 12.66 -28.81
N PRO A 243 -3.87 13.55 -28.48
CA PRO A 243 -3.61 14.78 -29.24
C PRO A 243 -3.19 14.49 -30.68
N ALA A 244 -3.56 15.38 -31.59
CA ALA A 244 -3.16 15.31 -32.99
C ALA A 244 -1.64 15.46 -33.13
N GLY A 245 -1.05 14.78 -34.12
CA GLY A 245 0.37 14.89 -34.47
C GLY A 245 1.33 14.01 -33.64
N LEU A 246 0.85 13.31 -32.62
CA LEU A 246 1.70 12.46 -31.79
C LEU A 246 2.14 11.17 -32.49
N ARG A 247 3.42 10.81 -32.32
CA ARG A 247 3.99 9.55 -32.80
C ARG A 247 4.73 8.83 -31.69
N ILE A 248 4.42 7.55 -31.49
CA ILE A 248 5.16 6.66 -30.59
C ILE A 248 6.36 6.06 -31.33
N GLY A 249 7.53 6.15 -30.73
CA GLY A 249 8.80 5.60 -31.21
C GLY A 249 9.48 4.75 -30.14
N ASP A 250 10.61 4.12 -30.50
CA ASP A 250 11.50 3.36 -29.61
C ASP A 250 10.77 2.48 -28.59
N LEU A 251 9.79 1.71 -29.07
CA LEU A 251 8.98 0.85 -28.23
C LEU A 251 9.84 -0.22 -27.55
N VAL A 252 9.95 -0.13 -26.24
CA VAL A 252 10.73 -1.09 -25.42
C VAL A 252 9.86 -2.10 -24.71
N THR A 253 8.56 -1.83 -24.60
CA THR A 253 7.61 -2.74 -23.97
C THR A 253 6.29 -2.57 -24.70
N LEU A 254 5.70 -3.70 -25.08
CA LEU A 254 4.35 -3.78 -25.60
C LEU A 254 3.72 -5.05 -25.05
N THR A 255 2.72 -4.89 -24.18
CA THR A 255 2.06 -6.01 -23.52
C THR A 255 0.56 -5.80 -23.48
N THR A 256 -0.17 -6.88 -23.24
CA THR A 256 -1.59 -6.82 -22.96
C THR A 256 -1.89 -7.51 -21.65
N PHE A 257 -2.98 -7.09 -21.03
CA PHE A 257 -3.47 -7.73 -19.83
C PHE A 257 -4.97 -7.64 -19.75
N THR A 258 -5.57 -8.63 -19.11
CA THR A 258 -6.93 -8.58 -18.62
C THR A 258 -6.90 -8.28 -17.13
N SER A 259 -7.93 -7.57 -16.68
CA SER A 259 -8.04 -7.18 -15.28
C SER A 259 -9.14 -7.99 -14.64
N ALA A 260 -9.01 -8.29 -13.36
CA ALA A 260 -10.05 -8.93 -12.58
C ALA A 260 -10.22 -8.18 -11.26
N GLU A 261 -11.47 -8.01 -10.86
CA GLU A 261 -11.79 -7.50 -9.54
C GLU A 261 -12.12 -8.70 -8.67
N ARG A 262 -11.14 -9.13 -7.87
CA ARG A 262 -11.25 -10.28 -6.98
C ARG A 262 -10.71 -9.96 -5.60
N MET A 263 -11.26 -10.61 -4.60
CA MET A 263 -10.84 -10.47 -3.20
C MET A 263 -10.97 -11.81 -2.50
N ALA A 264 -9.97 -12.14 -1.67
CA ALA A 264 -9.99 -13.29 -0.81
C ALA A 264 -11.09 -13.12 0.24
N GLU A 265 -11.86 -14.18 0.49
CA GLU A 265 -12.92 -14.18 1.50
C GLU A 265 -12.39 -13.81 2.89
N ARG A 266 -11.19 -14.34 3.21
CA ARG A 266 -10.40 -14.05 4.40
C ARG A 266 -8.93 -13.85 4.01
N MET A 267 -8.26 -12.86 4.61
CA MET A 267 -6.83 -12.58 4.41
C MET A 267 -5.95 -13.19 5.51
N ARG A 268 -6.54 -13.88 6.49
CA ARG A 268 -5.88 -14.65 7.54
C ARG A 268 -6.59 -15.98 7.71
N ASP A 269 -5.81 -17.05 7.83
CA ASP A 269 -6.26 -18.39 8.17
C ASP A 269 -5.27 -19.00 9.15
N GLY A 270 -5.58 -18.92 10.45
CA GLY A 270 -4.67 -19.30 11.52
C GLY A 270 -3.38 -18.47 11.53
N ARG A 271 -2.27 -19.13 11.20
CA ARG A 271 -0.89 -18.61 11.10
C ARG A 271 -0.47 -18.25 9.66
N CYS A 272 -1.36 -18.42 8.70
CA CYS A 272 -1.13 -18.04 7.31
C CYS A 272 -1.88 -16.74 6.99
N LEU A 273 -1.22 -15.79 6.32
CA LEU A 273 -1.82 -14.51 5.91
C LEU A 273 -1.58 -14.25 4.42
N LEU A 274 -2.44 -13.45 3.79
CA LEU A 274 -2.34 -13.06 2.37
C LEU A 274 -2.14 -11.55 2.25
N ILE A 275 -1.25 -11.10 1.36
CA ILE A 275 -1.03 -9.67 1.03
C ILE A 275 -1.07 -9.43 -0.50
N GLY A 276 -1.36 -8.20 -0.92
CA GLY A 276 -1.28 -7.79 -2.33
C GLY A 276 -2.15 -8.64 -3.25
N ASP A 277 -1.65 -8.94 -4.45
CA ASP A 277 -2.38 -9.71 -5.48
C ASP A 277 -2.78 -11.13 -5.04
N ALA A 278 -2.16 -11.70 -4.00
CA ALA A 278 -2.60 -12.96 -3.40
C ALA A 278 -3.93 -12.79 -2.66
N ALA A 279 -4.19 -11.61 -2.09
CA ALA A 279 -5.37 -11.28 -1.32
C ALA A 279 -6.44 -10.53 -2.14
N HIS A 280 -6.04 -9.66 -3.08
CA HIS A 280 -6.98 -8.86 -3.86
C HIS A 280 -6.39 -8.37 -5.17
N THR A 281 -7.21 -8.32 -6.21
CA THR A 281 -6.89 -7.73 -7.51
C THR A 281 -7.97 -6.73 -7.89
N HIS A 282 -7.58 -5.67 -8.57
CA HIS A 282 -8.48 -4.59 -8.95
C HIS A 282 -8.25 -4.13 -10.40
N SER A 283 -9.19 -3.33 -10.91
CA SER A 283 -8.96 -2.58 -12.13
C SER A 283 -7.66 -1.76 -12.05
N PRO A 284 -6.83 -1.73 -13.12
CA PRO A 284 -5.58 -0.99 -13.17
C PRO A 284 -5.79 0.53 -13.13
N LEU A 285 -7.02 0.98 -13.38
CA LEU A 285 -7.36 2.40 -13.48
C LEU A 285 -7.08 3.10 -12.14
N GLY A 286 -6.30 4.18 -12.21
CA GLY A 286 -5.82 4.92 -11.04
C GLY A 286 -4.57 4.34 -10.37
N GLY A 287 -4.00 3.24 -10.89
CA GLY A 287 -2.71 2.70 -10.47
C GLY A 287 -2.66 2.17 -9.03
N GLN A 288 -3.80 1.71 -8.48
CA GLN A 288 -3.92 1.47 -7.03
C GLN A 288 -3.46 0.09 -6.53
N GLY A 289 -3.34 -0.92 -7.40
CA GLY A 289 -3.06 -2.31 -6.98
C GLY A 289 -1.77 -2.45 -6.16
N LEU A 290 -0.64 -2.02 -6.73
CA LEU A 290 0.65 -2.02 -6.04
C LEU A 290 0.61 -1.20 -4.74
N ASN A 291 -0.04 -0.05 -4.75
CA ASN A 291 -0.17 0.82 -3.59
C ASN A 291 -0.88 0.14 -2.42
N LEU A 292 -1.97 -0.57 -2.70
CA LEU A 292 -2.69 -1.35 -1.69
C LEU A 292 -1.85 -2.48 -1.13
N GLY A 293 -1.14 -3.22 -1.99
CA GLY A 293 -0.29 -4.33 -1.55
C GLY A 293 0.89 -3.89 -0.68
N LEU A 294 1.53 -2.77 -1.00
CA LEU A 294 2.56 -2.17 -0.12
C LEU A 294 1.96 -1.74 1.23
N GLN A 295 0.74 -1.22 1.23
CA GLN A 295 0.03 -0.86 2.46
C GLN A 295 -0.45 -2.08 3.27
N ASP A 296 -0.69 -3.23 2.63
CA ASP A 296 -0.94 -4.48 3.35
C ASP A 296 0.31 -4.92 4.12
N ALA A 297 1.48 -4.87 3.46
CA ALA A 297 2.77 -5.16 4.09
C ALA A 297 3.02 -4.24 5.30
N HIS A 298 2.82 -2.93 5.12
CA HIS A 298 3.00 -1.94 6.19
C HIS A 298 2.06 -2.16 7.38
N ASN A 299 0.78 -2.48 7.12
CA ASN A 299 -0.19 -2.77 8.17
C ASN A 299 0.11 -4.08 8.92
N LEU A 300 0.62 -5.09 8.22
CA LEU A 300 0.87 -6.41 8.78
C LEU A 300 2.18 -6.46 9.58
N ALA A 301 3.25 -5.85 9.08
CA ALA A 301 4.59 -6.01 9.64
C ALA A 301 4.67 -5.70 11.13
N TRP A 302 4.19 -4.53 11.58
CA TRP A 302 4.26 -4.14 12.99
C TRP A 302 3.41 -5.03 13.91
N LYS A 303 2.27 -5.52 13.41
CA LYS A 303 1.40 -6.44 14.15
C LYS A 303 2.10 -7.79 14.30
N LEU A 304 2.63 -8.31 13.20
CA LEU A 304 3.28 -9.62 13.17
C LEU A 304 4.55 -9.61 14.02
N THR A 305 5.40 -8.61 13.86
CA THR A 305 6.62 -8.45 14.66
C THR A 305 6.31 -8.29 16.14
N GLY A 306 5.34 -7.44 16.49
CA GLY A 306 4.99 -7.27 17.90
C GLY A 306 4.36 -8.52 18.52
N VAL A 307 3.58 -9.31 17.77
CA VAL A 307 3.09 -10.62 18.24
C VAL A 307 4.23 -11.64 18.35
N HIS A 308 5.13 -11.69 17.36
CA HIS A 308 6.30 -12.58 17.35
C HIS A 308 7.22 -12.31 18.54
N ALA A 309 7.42 -11.03 18.88
CA ALA A 309 8.20 -10.59 20.03
C ALA A 309 7.45 -10.70 21.39
N GLY A 310 6.20 -11.16 21.41
CA GLY A 310 5.37 -11.22 22.62
C GLY A 310 4.99 -9.84 23.18
N ARG A 311 5.17 -8.75 22.41
CA ARG A 311 4.80 -7.39 22.78
C ARG A 311 3.29 -7.15 22.65
N PHE A 312 2.69 -7.71 21.61
CA PHE A 312 1.26 -7.59 21.34
C PHE A 312 0.52 -8.91 21.49
N SER A 313 -0.74 -8.82 21.90
CA SER A 313 -1.68 -9.93 21.90
C SER A 313 -1.89 -10.46 20.48
N PRO A 314 -1.88 -11.80 20.25
CA PRO A 314 -2.16 -12.39 18.94
C PRO A 314 -3.50 -11.98 18.32
N ALA A 315 -4.47 -11.56 19.14
CA ALA A 315 -5.76 -11.06 18.68
C ALA A 315 -5.65 -9.78 17.84
N ILE A 316 -4.53 -9.04 17.94
CA ILE A 316 -4.32 -7.85 17.10
C ILE A 316 -4.23 -8.20 15.61
N LEU A 317 -3.78 -9.41 15.28
CA LEU A 317 -3.68 -9.89 13.90
C LEU A 317 -5.07 -10.10 13.26
N ASP A 318 -6.14 -10.30 14.06
CA ASP A 318 -7.51 -10.39 13.52
C ASP A 318 -8.00 -9.07 12.93
N THR A 319 -7.40 -7.95 13.36
CA THR A 319 -7.71 -6.64 12.80
C THR A 319 -7.19 -6.49 11.37
N TYR A 320 -6.14 -7.21 10.98
CA TYR A 320 -5.51 -7.12 9.65
C TYR A 320 -6.53 -7.38 8.53
N ASP A 321 -7.22 -8.51 8.59
CA ASP A 321 -8.20 -8.91 7.59
C ASP A 321 -9.34 -7.89 7.48
N THR A 322 -9.89 -7.45 8.61
CA THR A 322 -11.01 -6.51 8.65
C THR A 322 -10.61 -5.14 8.08
N GLU A 323 -9.44 -4.64 8.44
CA GLU A 323 -8.91 -3.34 8.02
C GLU A 323 -8.55 -3.33 6.53
N ARG A 324 -7.81 -4.34 6.07
CA ARG A 324 -7.26 -4.37 4.72
C ARG A 324 -8.30 -4.76 3.68
N ARG A 325 -9.24 -5.67 3.98
CA ARG A 325 -10.40 -5.89 3.09
C ARG A 325 -11.27 -4.63 2.97
N ALA A 326 -11.41 -3.84 4.04
CA ALA A 326 -12.15 -2.57 3.95
C ALA A 326 -11.43 -1.54 3.08
N ALA A 327 -10.11 -1.43 3.20
CA ALA A 327 -9.29 -0.58 2.32
C ALA A 327 -9.38 -1.01 0.85
N ALA A 328 -9.22 -2.31 0.56
CA ALA A 328 -9.36 -2.86 -0.78
C ALA A 328 -10.74 -2.53 -1.37
N ARG A 329 -11.84 -2.79 -0.63
CA ARG A 329 -13.20 -2.43 -1.06
C ARG A 329 -13.39 -0.94 -1.32
N TYR A 330 -12.83 -0.08 -0.48
CA TYR A 330 -12.90 1.38 -0.68
C TYR A 330 -12.26 1.77 -2.01
N VAL A 331 -11.05 1.25 -2.27
CA VAL A 331 -10.33 1.52 -3.52
C VAL A 331 -11.08 0.95 -4.72
N THR A 332 -11.57 -0.29 -4.69
CA THR A 332 -12.35 -0.87 -5.79
C THR A 332 -13.58 -0.04 -6.11
N ARG A 333 -14.28 0.48 -5.09
CA ARG A 333 -15.43 1.38 -5.30
C ARG A 333 -15.01 2.71 -5.93
N LEU A 334 -13.92 3.30 -5.46
CA LEU A 334 -13.39 4.56 -5.98
C LEU A 334 -12.96 4.42 -7.45
N THR A 335 -12.15 3.40 -7.76
CA THR A 335 -11.67 3.14 -9.11
C THR A 335 -12.82 2.73 -10.01
N GLY A 336 -13.68 1.80 -9.60
CA GLY A 336 -14.86 1.36 -10.35
C GLY A 336 -15.83 2.48 -10.69
N THR A 337 -16.08 3.42 -9.77
CA THR A 337 -16.87 4.63 -10.05
C THR A 337 -16.18 5.51 -11.09
N THR A 338 -14.86 5.69 -10.97
CA THR A 338 -14.05 6.46 -11.92
C THR A 338 -14.10 5.83 -13.31
N VAL A 339 -13.97 4.50 -13.42
CA VAL A 339 -14.10 3.73 -14.67
C VAL A 339 -15.48 3.97 -15.30
N ARG A 340 -16.55 3.76 -14.53
CA ARG A 340 -17.92 3.93 -15.05
C ARG A 340 -18.17 5.34 -15.57
N LEU A 341 -17.69 6.36 -14.85
CA LEU A 341 -17.78 7.75 -15.30
C LEU A 341 -16.91 8.03 -16.54
N ALA A 342 -15.70 7.46 -16.58
CA ALA A 342 -14.77 7.59 -17.69
C ALA A 342 -15.31 7.03 -19.02
N PHE A 343 -16.03 5.91 -18.95
CA PHE A 343 -16.58 5.20 -20.11
C PHE A 343 -18.08 5.41 -20.31
N LEU A 344 -18.67 6.48 -19.75
CA LEU A 344 -20.05 6.85 -20.08
C LEU A 344 -20.16 7.11 -21.59
N GLU A 345 -21.09 6.43 -22.25
CA GLU A 345 -21.44 6.67 -23.66
C GLU A 345 -22.43 7.84 -23.78
N PRO A 346 -22.57 8.45 -24.98
CA PRO A 346 -23.67 9.37 -25.26
C PRO A 346 -25.05 8.75 -24.92
N PRO A 347 -25.98 9.55 -24.35
CA PRO A 347 -25.87 10.97 -24.06
C PRO A 347 -25.22 11.31 -22.70
N TRP A 348 -24.84 10.33 -21.89
CA TRP A 348 -24.38 10.55 -20.50
C TRP A 348 -23.02 11.25 -20.40
N ASN A 349 -22.14 11.09 -21.39
CA ASN A 349 -20.90 11.87 -21.47
C ASN A 349 -21.15 13.38 -21.63
N HIS A 350 -22.25 13.79 -22.27
CA HIS A 350 -22.64 15.19 -22.43
C HIS A 350 -23.03 15.83 -21.10
N LEU A 351 -23.52 15.05 -20.13
CA LEU A 351 -23.77 15.52 -18.76
C LEU A 351 -22.49 15.53 -17.91
N ARG A 352 -21.66 14.48 -18.02
CA ARG A 352 -20.40 14.34 -17.29
C ARG A 352 -19.44 15.50 -17.56
N ASN A 353 -19.23 15.84 -18.83
CA ASN A 353 -18.23 16.82 -19.25
C ASN A 353 -18.41 18.21 -18.61
N PRO A 354 -19.59 18.86 -18.65
CA PRO A 354 -19.79 20.14 -17.97
C PRO A 354 -19.70 20.01 -16.45
N LEU A 355 -20.14 18.89 -15.86
CA LEU A 355 -20.01 18.65 -14.42
C LEU A 355 -18.55 18.59 -13.98
N MET A 356 -17.68 17.91 -14.74
CA MET A 356 -16.25 17.86 -14.45
C MET A 356 -15.59 19.23 -14.52
N ARG A 357 -15.94 20.04 -15.54
CA ARG A 357 -15.46 21.43 -15.68
C ARG A 357 -15.93 22.30 -14.51
N ALA A 358 -17.19 22.18 -14.11
CA ALA A 358 -17.75 22.93 -12.99
C ALA A 358 -17.07 22.52 -11.66
N ALA A 359 -16.90 21.22 -11.41
CA ALA A 359 -16.25 20.70 -10.22
C ALA A 359 -14.78 21.15 -10.09
N GLN A 360 -14.08 21.33 -11.22
CA GLN A 360 -12.70 21.84 -11.23
C GLN A 360 -12.57 23.26 -10.64
N SER A 361 -13.58 24.12 -10.81
CA SER A 361 -13.54 25.48 -10.25
C SER A 361 -13.56 25.50 -8.72
N GLN A 362 -13.98 24.41 -8.09
CA GLN A 362 -14.14 24.30 -6.65
C GLN A 362 -12.88 23.71 -5.99
N ALA A 363 -12.07 24.56 -5.36
CA ALA A 363 -10.82 24.16 -4.69
C ALA A 363 -11.00 23.04 -3.67
N PHE A 364 -12.12 23.04 -2.94
CA PHE A 364 -12.47 22.00 -1.98
C PHE A 364 -12.67 20.62 -2.65
N LEU A 365 -13.39 20.56 -3.78
CA LEU A 365 -13.63 19.31 -4.50
C LEU A 365 -12.34 18.74 -5.08
N ARG A 366 -11.48 19.59 -5.63
CA ARG A 366 -10.13 19.22 -6.10
C ARG A 366 -9.30 18.59 -4.99
N ALA A 367 -9.16 19.29 -3.86
CA ALA A 367 -8.36 18.80 -2.72
C ALA A 367 -8.91 17.49 -2.16
N ARG A 368 -10.24 17.33 -2.15
CA ARG A 368 -10.88 16.11 -1.68
C ARG A 368 -10.65 14.94 -2.64
N TYR A 369 -10.61 15.19 -3.96
CA TYR A 369 -10.34 14.19 -4.98
C TYR A 369 -8.88 13.69 -4.94
N THR A 370 -7.90 14.61 -4.91
CA THR A 370 -6.48 14.24 -4.80
C THR A 370 -6.22 13.47 -3.51
N SER A 371 -6.78 13.94 -2.39
CA SER A 371 -6.71 13.26 -1.10
C SER A 371 -7.29 11.85 -1.13
N ALA A 372 -8.36 11.62 -1.91
CA ALA A 372 -8.94 10.29 -2.08
C ALA A 372 -8.00 9.34 -2.84
N LEU A 373 -7.41 9.81 -3.95
CA LEU A 373 -6.48 9.03 -4.77
C LEU A 373 -5.16 8.73 -4.06
N ALA A 374 -4.65 9.69 -3.29
CA ALA A 374 -3.45 9.56 -2.47
C ALA A 374 -3.63 8.60 -1.27
N GLY A 375 -4.87 8.16 -1.00
CA GLY A 375 -5.20 7.20 0.05
C GLY A 375 -5.48 7.81 1.42
N TRP A 376 -5.33 9.14 1.59
CA TRP A 376 -5.58 9.86 2.85
C TRP A 376 -7.02 9.74 3.38
N ARG A 377 -7.95 9.25 2.55
CA ARG A 377 -9.36 9.04 2.88
C ARG A 377 -9.73 7.58 3.14
N ILE A 378 -8.78 6.65 3.05
CA ILE A 378 -8.99 5.26 3.44
C ILE A 378 -9.21 5.22 4.96
N ARG A 379 -10.40 4.79 5.39
CA ARG A 379 -10.74 4.69 6.81
C ARG A 379 -10.88 3.23 7.21
N TYR A 380 -10.09 2.80 8.19
CA TYR A 380 -10.28 1.51 8.84
C TYR A 380 -11.59 1.49 9.62
N PRO A 381 -12.40 0.43 9.46
CA PRO A 381 -13.62 0.27 10.23
C PRO A 381 -13.30 0.05 11.71
N PRO A 382 -14.27 0.27 12.61
CA PRO A 382 -14.05 0.01 14.02
C PRO A 382 -13.72 -1.46 14.29
N THR A 383 -12.64 -1.71 15.01
CA THR A 383 -12.23 -3.04 15.52
C THR A 383 -11.82 -2.92 16.99
N PRO A 384 -11.97 -3.97 17.81
CA PRO A 384 -11.67 -3.88 19.24
C PRO A 384 -10.22 -3.46 19.55
N LEU A 385 -9.25 -3.89 18.74
CA LEU A 385 -7.82 -3.68 18.99
C LEU A 385 -7.13 -2.74 17.98
N GLY A 386 -7.73 -2.52 16.80
CA GLY A 386 -7.11 -1.72 15.75
C GLY A 386 -7.61 -0.28 15.71
N CYS A 387 -8.92 -0.09 15.89
CA CYS A 387 -9.58 1.21 15.97
C CYS A 387 -10.90 1.07 16.76
N PRO A 388 -10.89 1.10 18.10
CA PRO A 388 -12.12 1.05 18.87
C PRO A 388 -13.06 2.19 18.44
N ARG A 389 -14.37 1.94 18.47
CA ARG A 389 -15.38 2.89 17.98
C ARG A 389 -15.13 4.30 18.54
N THR A 390 -14.73 5.22 17.68
CA THR A 390 -14.26 6.56 18.07
C THR A 390 -14.84 7.64 17.17
N SER A 391 -15.00 8.84 17.72
CA SER A 391 -15.39 10.02 16.96
C SER A 391 -14.20 10.61 16.19
N GLY A 392 -14.49 11.42 15.16
CA GLY A 392 -13.48 12.22 14.48
C GLY A 392 -12.53 11.42 13.58
N ALA A 393 -11.23 11.54 13.85
CA ALA A 393 -10.15 11.08 12.96
C ALA A 393 -9.84 9.57 13.02
N GLY A 394 -10.45 8.81 13.93
CA GLY A 394 -10.11 7.39 14.07
C GLY A 394 -10.32 6.56 12.82
N GLY A 395 -9.36 5.68 12.57
CA GLY A 395 -9.26 4.84 11.39
C GLY A 395 -8.71 5.55 10.15
N LEU A 396 -8.52 6.88 10.15
CA LEU A 396 -7.85 7.59 9.07
C LEU A 396 -6.33 7.59 9.26
N PRO A 397 -5.54 7.78 8.18
CA PRO A 397 -4.15 8.18 8.30
C PRO A 397 -4.02 9.43 9.18
N ALA A 398 -3.00 9.42 10.04
CA ALA A 398 -2.68 10.55 10.88
C ALA A 398 -2.27 11.75 10.01
N PRO A 399 -2.66 12.96 10.41
CA PRO A 399 -2.23 14.16 9.70
C PRO A 399 -0.71 14.34 9.88
N THR A 400 -0.05 14.93 8.88
CA THR A 400 1.42 15.05 8.82
C THR A 400 2.05 15.68 10.06
N TRP A 401 1.40 16.68 10.67
CA TRP A 401 1.87 17.33 11.89
C TRP A 401 1.90 16.41 13.13
N ALA A 402 1.18 15.29 13.11
CA ALA A 402 1.14 14.31 14.20
C ALA A 402 2.16 13.17 14.01
N VAL A 403 2.96 13.22 12.93
CA VAL A 403 3.98 12.23 12.61
C VAL A 403 5.34 12.94 12.73
N PRO A 404 6.14 12.64 13.78
CA PRO A 404 7.48 13.20 13.91
C PRO A 404 8.42 12.62 12.83
N GLU A 405 9.57 13.27 12.61
CA GLU A 405 10.56 12.84 11.60
C GLU A 405 11.13 11.45 11.90
N THR A 406 11.32 11.11 13.18
CA THR A 406 11.76 9.79 13.61
C THR A 406 10.66 9.08 14.37
N THR A 407 10.37 7.85 13.98
CA THR A 407 9.30 7.05 14.58
C THR A 407 9.81 5.67 14.96
N ASP A 408 9.47 5.23 16.17
CA ASP A 408 9.68 3.85 16.59
C ASP A 408 8.63 2.95 15.91
N PRO A 409 9.03 2.00 15.03
CA PRO A 409 8.09 1.13 14.32
C PRO A 409 7.40 0.12 15.24
N HIS A 410 7.78 0.07 16.51
CA HIS A 410 7.26 -0.85 17.50
C HIS A 410 6.20 -0.25 18.41
N LYS A 411 6.02 1.07 18.37
CA LYS A 411 5.24 1.79 19.37
C LYS A 411 4.15 2.65 18.75
N TYR A 412 3.03 2.70 19.45
CA TYR A 412 2.03 3.74 19.24
C TYR A 412 2.61 5.09 19.68
N ARG A 413 2.07 6.16 19.11
CA ARG A 413 2.41 7.54 19.45
C ARG A 413 1.18 8.21 20.02
N LEU A 414 1.22 8.55 21.31
CA LEU A 414 0.23 9.41 21.93
C LEU A 414 0.62 10.87 21.70
N VAL A 415 -0.04 11.51 20.74
CA VAL A 415 0.18 12.92 20.40
C VAL A 415 -0.90 13.76 21.08
N THR A 416 -0.49 14.68 21.94
CA THR A 416 -1.40 15.62 22.60
C THR A 416 -1.30 17.01 21.97
N THR A 417 -2.42 17.72 21.86
CA THR A 417 -2.48 19.10 21.37
C THR A 417 -2.97 20.04 22.48
N GLY A 418 -2.45 21.26 22.51
CA GLY A 418 -2.92 22.36 23.37
C GLY A 418 -1.88 23.47 23.52
N THR A 419 -2.28 24.62 24.07
CA THR A 419 -1.32 25.65 24.50
C THR A 419 -0.88 25.36 25.94
N SER A 420 0.41 25.52 26.25
CA SER A 420 1.07 25.10 27.51
C SER A 420 0.54 25.76 28.80
N ARG A 421 -0.48 26.62 28.72
CA ARG A 421 -1.03 27.38 29.85
C ARG A 421 -2.32 26.84 30.45
N ALA A 422 -2.79 25.71 29.96
CA ALA A 422 -3.94 25.07 30.54
C ALA A 422 -3.46 23.71 31.11
N GLY A 423 -3.57 23.56 32.44
CA GLY A 423 -3.50 22.39 33.35
C GLY A 423 -2.58 21.16 33.15
N ALA A 424 -2.56 20.34 34.20
CA ALA A 424 -1.73 19.14 34.45
C ALA A 424 -1.85 17.96 33.46
N TRP A 425 -2.40 18.14 32.26
CA TRP A 425 -2.73 17.04 31.35
C TRP A 425 -1.62 16.55 30.41
N PRO A 426 -0.63 17.36 29.96
CA PRO A 426 0.54 16.78 29.32
C PRO A 426 1.24 15.82 30.28
N GLY A 427 1.21 16.14 31.59
CA GLY A 427 1.64 15.25 32.67
C GLY A 427 0.84 13.95 32.72
N ALA A 428 -0.49 14.00 32.72
CA ALA A 428 -1.33 12.78 32.73
C ALA A 428 -1.09 11.88 31.51
N ALA A 429 -0.95 12.45 30.31
CA ALA A 429 -0.63 11.70 29.10
C ALA A 429 0.79 11.13 29.13
N ALA A 430 1.76 11.87 29.66
CA ALA A 430 3.12 11.39 29.87
C ALA A 430 3.18 10.25 30.88
N SER A 431 2.46 10.35 32.01
CA SER A 431 2.34 9.27 33.00
C SER A 431 1.72 8.02 32.39
N LEU A 432 0.65 8.16 31.59
CA LEU A 432 0.03 7.04 30.89
C LEU A 432 1.02 6.37 29.93
N ALA A 433 1.74 7.15 29.13
CA ALA A 433 2.75 6.62 28.22
C ALA A 433 3.90 5.94 28.98
N HIS A 434 4.29 6.46 30.15
CA HIS A 434 5.28 5.84 31.02
C HIS A 434 4.80 4.46 31.53
N SER A 435 3.53 4.33 31.93
CA SER A 435 2.94 3.03 32.32
C SER A 435 2.88 2.01 31.18
N HIS A 436 2.96 2.46 29.92
CA HIS A 436 2.95 1.62 28.72
C HIS A 436 4.23 1.80 27.87
N ALA A 437 5.37 2.10 28.51
CA ALA A 437 6.59 2.52 27.83
C ALA A 437 7.14 1.50 26.81
N ALA A 438 6.80 0.21 26.97
CA ALA A 438 7.15 -0.85 26.04
C ALA A 438 6.49 -0.70 24.66
N ILE A 439 5.32 -0.06 24.59
CA ILE A 439 4.51 0.00 23.37
C ILE A 439 4.00 1.39 23.01
N VAL A 440 4.25 2.43 23.81
CA VAL A 440 3.79 3.81 23.55
C VAL A 440 4.89 4.84 23.81
N THR A 441 4.97 5.85 22.94
CA THR A 441 5.67 7.12 23.20
C THR A 441 4.67 8.26 23.32
N HIS A 442 5.06 9.35 23.99
CA HIS A 442 4.25 10.56 24.12
C HIS A 442 4.96 11.78 23.53
N HIS A 443 4.21 12.59 22.79
CA HIS A 443 4.67 13.86 22.26
C HIS A 443 3.57 14.93 22.43
N HIS A 444 3.99 16.15 22.75
CA HIS A 444 3.09 17.30 22.86
C HIS A 444 3.34 18.28 21.72
N VAL A 445 2.28 18.73 21.06
CA VAL A 445 2.33 19.68 19.96
C VAL A 445 1.49 20.91 20.31
N HIS A 446 2.07 22.10 20.20
CA HIS A 446 1.37 23.35 20.44
C HIS A 446 0.39 23.66 19.32
N ARG A 447 -0.87 23.21 19.51
CA ARG A 447 -1.94 23.33 18.52
C ARG A 447 -3.31 23.40 19.18
N THR A 448 -4.23 24.17 18.59
CA THR A 448 -5.64 24.22 18.97
C THR A 448 -6.54 23.46 17.97
N PRO A 449 -7.69 22.92 18.41
CA PRO A 449 -8.14 22.81 19.80
C PRO A 449 -7.34 21.75 20.59
N PRO A 450 -7.41 21.76 21.95
CA PRO A 450 -6.75 20.76 22.76
C PRO A 450 -7.41 19.38 22.62
N GLY A 451 -6.60 18.33 22.61
CA GLY A 451 -7.05 16.96 22.41
C GLY A 451 -5.89 15.97 22.31
N PHE A 452 -6.17 14.76 21.83
CA PHE A 452 -5.13 13.78 21.53
C PHE A 452 -5.43 12.96 20.28
N LEU A 453 -4.37 12.40 19.71
CA LEU A 453 -4.38 11.32 18.74
C LEU A 453 -3.51 10.19 19.28
N LEU A 454 -4.02 8.97 19.29
CA LEU A 454 -3.20 7.76 19.42
C LEU A 454 -2.95 7.22 18.02
N VAL A 455 -1.72 7.36 17.54
CA VAL A 455 -1.29 6.96 16.20
C VAL A 455 -0.58 5.61 16.28
N ARG A 456 -0.93 4.69 15.38
CA ARG A 456 -0.31 3.36 15.25
C ARG A 456 1.05 3.44 14.56
N PRO A 457 1.87 2.38 14.64
CA PRO A 457 3.11 2.30 13.89
C PRO A 457 2.93 2.53 12.39
N ASP A 458 1.86 1.98 11.79
CA ASP A 458 1.53 2.15 10.37
C ASP A 458 0.96 3.54 9.99
N GLY A 459 0.98 4.49 10.93
CA GLY A 459 0.55 5.87 10.68
C GLY A 459 -0.96 6.11 10.73
N TYR A 460 -1.77 5.10 11.05
CA TYR A 460 -3.23 5.28 11.21
C TYR A 460 -3.60 5.71 12.63
N VAL A 461 -4.65 6.52 12.76
CA VAL A 461 -5.17 6.93 14.06
C VAL A 461 -6.00 5.79 14.66
N ALA A 462 -5.53 5.20 15.76
CA ALA A 462 -6.30 4.22 16.53
C ALA A 462 -7.41 4.89 17.35
N LEU A 463 -7.12 6.01 18.01
CA LEU A 463 -8.08 6.78 18.81
C LEU A 463 -7.85 8.29 18.63
N ALA A 464 -8.94 9.05 18.67
CA ALA A 464 -8.91 10.50 18.70
C ALA A 464 -9.96 11.01 19.69
N GLY A 465 -9.61 11.98 20.52
CA GLY A 465 -10.50 12.43 21.58
C GLY A 465 -10.07 13.71 22.25
N ARG A 466 -10.86 14.12 23.25
CA ARG A 466 -10.51 15.21 24.17
C ARG A 466 -9.76 14.63 25.37
N VAL A 467 -9.17 15.50 26.18
CA VAL A 467 -8.39 15.10 27.37
C VAL A 467 -9.15 14.15 28.30
N ARG A 468 -10.46 14.38 28.51
CA ARG A 468 -11.32 13.50 29.34
C ARG A 468 -11.42 12.04 28.83
N ASP A 469 -11.05 11.80 27.57
CA ASP A 469 -11.16 10.51 26.92
C ASP A 469 -9.85 9.69 27.00
N LEU A 470 -8.80 10.18 27.71
CA LEU A 470 -7.50 9.51 27.83
C LEU A 470 -7.59 8.10 28.45
N GLU A 471 -8.57 7.84 29.32
CA GLU A 471 -8.79 6.51 29.89
C GLU A 471 -9.05 5.44 28.80
N ARG A 472 -9.62 5.84 27.66
CA ARG A 472 -9.81 4.96 26.49
C ARG A 472 -8.49 4.53 25.87
N VAL A 473 -7.47 5.40 25.93
CA VAL A 473 -6.11 5.06 25.49
C VAL A 473 -5.56 3.99 26.40
N ASN A 474 -5.63 4.17 27.72
CA ASN A 474 -5.17 3.16 28.69
C ASN A 474 -5.84 1.79 28.44
N ARG A 475 -7.18 1.76 28.32
CA ARG A 475 -7.92 0.51 28.04
C ARG A 475 -7.47 -0.18 26.76
N LEU A 476 -7.25 0.57 25.68
CA LEU A 476 -6.79 0.01 24.43
C LEU A 476 -5.38 -0.55 24.56
N LEU A 477 -4.45 0.21 25.16
CA LEU A 477 -3.06 -0.21 25.34
C LEU A 477 -2.95 -1.47 26.20
N THR A 478 -3.70 -1.54 27.30
CA THR A 478 -3.81 -2.76 28.11
C THR A 478 -4.34 -3.94 27.29
N ALA A 479 -5.34 -3.73 26.44
CA ALA A 479 -5.94 -4.81 25.63
C ALA A 479 -5.03 -5.30 24.49
N VAL A 480 -4.18 -4.42 23.91
CA VAL A 480 -3.25 -4.82 22.84
C VAL A 480 -1.96 -5.41 23.37
N THR A 481 -1.59 -5.14 24.63
CA THR A 481 -0.37 -5.69 25.25
C THR A 481 -0.58 -7.17 25.56
N ALA A 482 0.45 -7.99 25.36
CA ALA A 482 0.39 -9.39 25.81
C ALA A 482 0.30 -9.44 27.34
N THR A 483 -0.53 -10.34 27.89
CA THR A 483 -0.76 -10.48 29.34
C THR A 483 0.46 -10.96 30.15
N ARG A 484 1.64 -11.14 29.52
CA ARG A 484 2.89 -11.50 30.18
C ARG A 484 4.07 -10.83 29.47
N ILE A 485 4.52 -9.70 30.02
CA ILE A 485 5.92 -9.27 29.86
C ILE A 485 6.55 -9.45 31.23
N PRO A 486 7.44 -10.44 31.44
CA PRO A 486 8.34 -10.41 32.58
C PRO A 486 9.20 -9.16 32.40
N VAL A 487 9.13 -8.23 33.36
CA VAL A 487 10.12 -7.16 33.46
C VAL A 487 11.47 -7.84 33.65
N PRO A 488 12.54 -7.45 32.93
CA PRO A 488 13.87 -7.95 33.25
C PRO A 488 14.20 -7.50 34.67
N ASP A 489 14.53 -8.45 35.56
CA ASP A 489 15.11 -8.12 36.86
C ASP A 489 16.34 -7.25 36.60
N THR A 490 16.25 -5.97 36.94
CA THR A 490 17.43 -5.13 37.10
C THR A 490 18.23 -5.74 38.23
N GLU A 491 19.36 -6.37 37.89
CA GLU A 491 20.36 -6.80 38.84
C GLU A 491 20.66 -5.63 39.77
N ALA A 492 20.29 -5.81 41.04
CA ALA A 492 20.75 -4.96 42.11
C ALA A 492 22.25 -5.19 42.23
N GLU A 493 23.05 -4.24 41.75
CA GLU A 493 24.44 -4.10 42.17
C GLU A 493 24.44 -3.86 43.69
N SER A 494 24.64 -4.93 44.43
CA SER A 494 25.01 -4.86 45.84
C SER A 494 26.42 -4.30 45.92
N HIS A 495 26.51 -2.99 46.14
CA HIS A 495 27.63 -2.45 46.89
C HIS A 495 27.53 -3.00 48.31
N ASP A 496 28.51 -3.78 48.74
CA ASP A 496 28.91 -3.79 50.13
C ASP A 496 30.44 -3.91 50.23
N THR A 497 30.93 -3.03 51.10
CA THR A 497 32.29 -2.83 51.62
C THR A 497 32.84 -4.00 52.40
#